data_AF-A0A1G1Z2W0-F1
#
_entry.id   AF-A0A1G1Z2W0-F1
#
_cell.length_a   1.000
_cell.length_b   1.000
_cell.length_c   1.000
_cell.angle_alpha   90.00
_cell.angle_beta   90.00
_cell.angle_gamma   90.00
#
_symmetry.space_group_name_H-M   'P 1'
#
loop_
_entity.id
_entity.type
_entity.pdbx_description
1 polymer ?
#
loop_
_entity_poly.entity_id
_entity_poly.type
_entity_poly.pdbx_seq_one_letter_code
_entity_poly.pdbx_strand_id
1 'polypeptide(L)'
;MEEKRDYLRIMKHDMKGPLTVIKGYLSFWESDAYTKFPPEKQKEFILKAMEGARKMEEKIDEIFAELKEIQGKGGTGTPDADGPA
;
A
#
# COMPACT_ATOMS: atom_id res chain seq x y z
N MET A 1 6.07 16.55 -14.30
CA MET A 1 6.51 16.38 -12.88
C MET A 1 5.35 16.49 -11.89
N GLU A 2 4.30 17.24 -12.21
CA GLU A 2 3.12 17.44 -11.35
C GLU A 2 2.26 16.19 -11.21
N GLU A 3 1.94 15.50 -12.33
CA GLU A 3 1.17 14.25 -12.32
C GLU A 3 1.82 13.12 -11.50
N LYS A 4 3.15 12.99 -11.54
CA LYS A 4 3.89 12.02 -10.69
C LYS A 4 3.79 12.37 -9.20
N ARG A 5 3.74 13.66 -8.84
CA ARG A 5 3.56 14.08 -7.44
C ARG A 5 2.15 13.80 -6.93
N ASP A 6 1.14 14.05 -7.76
CA ASP A 6 -0.26 13.78 -7.40
C ASP A 6 -0.53 12.28 -7.29
N TYR A 7 0.04 11.47 -8.18
CA TYR A 7 -0.02 10.02 -8.10
C TYR A 7 0.55 9.49 -6.77
N LEU A 8 1.79 9.84 -6.42
CA LEU A 8 2.41 9.43 -5.15
C LEU A 8 1.62 9.91 -3.93
N ARG A 9 0.96 11.08 -4.03
CA ARG A 9 0.11 11.61 -2.96
C ARG A 9 -1.14 10.76 -2.76
N ILE A 10 -1.80 10.34 -3.85
CA ILE A 10 -2.97 9.46 -3.81
C ILE A 10 -2.58 8.10 -3.22
N MET A 11 -1.48 7.51 -3.69
CA MET A 11 -1.02 6.22 -3.16
C MET A 11 -0.68 6.27 -1.66
N LYS A 12 -0.01 7.34 -1.23
CA LYS A 12 0.26 7.57 0.19
C LYS A 12 -1.03 7.68 1.00
N HIS A 13 -2.05 8.35 0.48
CA HIS A 13 -3.35 8.47 1.13
C HIS A 13 -4.01 7.10 1.26
N ASP A 14 -3.98 6.29 0.21
CA ASP A 14 -4.64 5.00 0.17
C ASP A 14 -4.02 3.97 1.11
N MET A 15 -2.70 4.01 1.32
CA MET A 15 -2.02 3.18 2.31
C MET A 15 -2.33 3.58 3.77
N LYS A 16 -2.71 4.84 4.02
CA LYS A 16 -3.00 5.30 5.40
C LYS A 16 -4.22 4.62 6.02
N GLY A 17 -5.23 4.29 5.21
CA GLY A 17 -6.45 3.65 5.70
C GLY A 17 -6.15 2.31 6.40
N PRO A 18 -5.59 1.32 5.66
CA PRO A 18 -5.17 0.05 6.23
C PRO A 18 -4.18 0.21 7.39
N LEU A 19 -3.22 1.14 7.29
CA LEU A 19 -2.27 1.41 8.38
C LEU A 19 -2.96 1.88 9.66
N THR A 20 -3.95 2.75 9.53
CA THR A 20 -4.72 3.26 10.68
C THR A 20 -5.47 2.14 11.38
N VAL A 21 -6.06 1.22 10.61
CA VAL A 21 -6.75 0.04 11.14
C VAL A 21 -5.78 -0.85 11.93
N ILE A 22 -4.62 -1.19 11.34
CA ILE A 22 -3.60 -2.01 11.99
C ILE A 22 -3.15 -1.35 13.29
N LYS A 23 -2.78 -0.06 13.25
CA LYS A 23 -2.31 0.68 14.44
C LYS A 23 -3.38 0.78 15.52
N GLY A 24 -4.63 1.02 15.15
CA GLY A 24 -5.75 1.08 16.08
C GLY A 24 -5.90 -0.23 16.85
N TYR A 25 -5.93 -1.37 16.15
CA TYR A 25 -6.03 -2.66 16.81
C TYR A 25 -4.78 -3.01 17.63
N LEU A 26 -3.57 -2.78 17.11
CA LEU A 26 -2.31 -3.01 17.83
C LEU A 26 -2.15 -2.15 19.09
N SER A 27 -2.70 -0.93 19.11
CA SER A 27 -2.64 -0.07 20.31
C SER A 27 -3.37 -0.66 21.52
N PHE A 28 -4.37 -1.53 21.31
CA PHE A 28 -5.01 -2.26 22.42
C PHE A 28 -4.08 -3.31 23.03
N TRP A 29 -3.13 -3.86 22.27
CA TRP A 29 -2.08 -4.73 22.80
C TRP A 29 -1.00 -3.95 23.53
N GLU A 30 -0.57 -2.82 22.96
CA GLU A 30 0.47 -1.96 23.58
C GLU A 30 0.05 -1.44 24.98
N SER A 31 -1.25 -1.22 25.18
CA SER A 31 -1.81 -0.69 26.44
C SER A 31 -2.38 -1.76 27.37
N ASP A 32 -2.19 -3.05 27.07
CA ASP A 32 -2.83 -4.21 27.74
C ASP A 32 -4.38 -4.14 27.80
N ALA A 33 -5.00 -3.15 27.14
CA ALA A 33 -6.44 -2.97 27.10
C ALA A 33 -7.16 -4.16 26.44
N TYR A 34 -6.47 -4.92 25.59
CA TYR A 34 -6.98 -6.14 24.97
C TYR A 34 -7.46 -7.18 26.02
N THR A 35 -6.85 -7.22 27.20
CA THR A 35 -7.21 -8.16 28.28
C THR A 35 -8.61 -7.92 28.87
N LYS A 36 -9.18 -6.73 28.65
CA LYS A 36 -10.53 -6.37 29.11
C LYS A 36 -11.64 -6.97 28.26
N PHE A 37 -11.29 -7.57 27.12
CA PHE A 37 -12.24 -8.16 26.19
C PHE A 37 -12.24 -9.69 26.30
N PRO A 38 -13.38 -10.36 26.07
CA PRO A 38 -13.44 -11.82 26.06
C PRO A 38 -12.62 -12.39 24.88
N PRO A 39 -12.16 -13.66 24.95
CA PRO A 39 -11.27 -14.26 23.95
C PRO A 39 -11.75 -14.14 22.50
N GLU A 40 -13.06 -14.22 22.28
CA GLU A 40 -13.69 -14.11 20.97
C GLU A 40 -13.48 -12.72 20.37
N LYS A 41 -13.59 -11.67 21.21
CA LYS A 41 -13.35 -10.29 20.79
C LYS A 41 -11.87 -10.00 20.58
N GLN A 42 -10.99 -10.56 21.40
CA GLN A 42 -9.54 -10.47 21.18
C GLN A 42 -9.17 -11.08 19.82
N LYS A 43 -9.71 -12.27 19.51
CA LYS A 43 -9.51 -12.92 18.20
C LYS A 43 -10.05 -12.07 17.06
N GLU A 44 -11.23 -11.45 17.21
CA GLU A 44 -11.78 -10.53 16.20
C GLU A 44 -10.82 -9.37 15.90
N PHE A 45 -10.22 -8.76 16.92
CA PHE A 45 -9.25 -7.67 16.73
C PHE A 45 -8.00 -8.12 15.97
N ILE A 46 -7.50 -9.33 16.25
CA ILE A 46 -6.35 -9.90 15.51
C ILE A 46 -6.73 -10.07 14.06
N LEU A 47 -7.90 -10.67 13.80
CA LEU A 47 -8.36 -10.91 12.43
C LEU A 47 -8.52 -9.60 11.65
N LYS A 48 -9.04 -8.54 12.27
CA LYS A 48 -9.16 -7.22 11.64
C LYS A 48 -7.82 -6.55 11.39
N ALA A 49 -6.85 -6.68 12.30
CA ALA A 49 -5.48 -6.20 12.08
C ALA A 49 -4.83 -6.95 10.90
N MET A 50 -4.98 -8.27 10.85
CA MET A 50 -4.46 -9.11 9.76
C MET A 50 -5.14 -8.82 8.41
N GLU A 51 -6.43 -8.50 8.41
CA GLU A 51 -7.14 -8.05 7.21
C GLU A 51 -6.62 -6.69 6.73
N GLY A 52 -6.39 -5.76 7.66
CA GLY A 52 -5.74 -4.48 7.36
C GLY A 52 -4.34 -4.67 6.76
N ALA A 53 -3.55 -5.60 7.29
CA ALA A 53 -2.22 -5.93 6.77
C ALA A 53 -2.29 -6.48 5.33
N ARG A 54 -3.22 -7.41 5.05
CA ARG A 54 -3.44 -7.94 3.69
C ARG A 54 -3.83 -6.85 2.70
N LYS A 55 -4.78 -5.98 3.06
CA LYS A 55 -5.16 -4.81 2.22
C LYS A 55 -4.00 -3.86 1.96
N MET A 56 -3.06 -3.75 2.89
CA MET A 56 -1.86 -2.95 2.70
C MET A 56 -0.89 -3.61 1.72
N GLU A 57 -0.69 -4.93 1.83
CA GLU A 57 0.13 -5.72 0.91
C GLU A 57 -0.41 -5.63 -0.52
N GLU A 58 -1.72 -5.84 -0.71
CA GLU A 58 -2.40 -5.69 -2.01
C GLU A 58 -2.16 -4.31 -2.61
N LYS A 59 -2.33 -3.24 -1.81
CA LYS A 59 -2.07 -1.88 -2.27
C LYS A 59 -0.62 -1.68 -2.67
N ILE A 60 0.33 -2.18 -1.88
CA ILE A 60 1.77 -2.08 -2.19
C ILE A 60 2.07 -2.77 -3.53
N ASP A 61 1.52 -3.95 -3.76
CA ASP A 61 1.70 -4.69 -5.01
C ASP A 61 1.10 -3.93 -6.21
N GLU A 62 -0.08 -3.31 -6.05
CA GLU A 62 -0.67 -2.41 -7.05
C GLU A 62 0.27 -1.24 -7.38
N ILE A 63 0.86 -0.58 -6.37
CA ILE A 63 1.87 0.48 -6.56
C ILE A 63 3.02 -0.03 -7.42
N PHE A 64 3.60 -1.18 -7.05
CA PHE A 64 4.76 -1.71 -7.75
C PHE A 64 4.44 -2.14 -9.18
N ALA A 65 3.25 -2.70 -9.43
CA ALA A 65 2.80 -3.03 -10.78
C ALA A 65 2.68 -1.78 -11.66
N GLU A 66 1.98 -0.75 -11.17
CA GLU A 66 1.79 0.50 -11.89
C GLU A 66 3.12 1.24 -12.15
N LEU A 67 4.04 1.25 -11.17
CA LEU A 67 5.38 1.81 -11.36
C LEU A 67 6.18 1.08 -12.45
N LYS A 68 6.07 -0.26 -12.55
CA LYS A 68 6.71 -1.03 -13.63
C LYS A 68 6.12 -0.68 -15.00
N GLU A 69 4.82 -0.50 -15.11
CA GLU A 69 4.19 -0.08 -16.37
C GLU A 69 4.65 1.31 -16.82
N ILE A 70 4.77 2.26 -15.87
CA ILE A 70 5.27 3.61 -16.14
C ILE A 70 6.72 3.56 -16.65
N GLN A 71 7.56 2.67 -16.10
CA GLN A 71 8.95 2.49 -16.54
C GLN A 71 9.04 1.79 -17.90
N GLY A 72 8.19 0.79 -18.17
CA GLY A 72 8.15 0.09 -19.46
C GLY A 72 7.69 0.96 -20.63
N LYS A 73 6.75 1.89 -20.39
CA LYS A 73 6.26 2.85 -21.41
C LYS A 73 7.26 3.97 -21.73
N GLY A 74 8.30 4.18 -20.92
CA GLY A 74 9.36 5.16 -21.17
C GLY A 74 10.48 4.66 -22.09
N GLY A 75 10.43 3.39 -22.53
CA GLY A 75 11.50 2.71 -23.29
C GLY A 75 11.33 2.65 -24.80
N THR A 76 10.25 3.17 -25.39
CA THR A 76 10.09 3.24 -26.85
C THR A 76 10.45 4.61 -27.37
N GLY A 77 11.72 4.99 -27.20
CA GLY A 77 12.36 5.93 -28.12
C GLY A 77 12.52 5.22 -29.46
N THR A 78 11.95 5.82 -30.49
CA THR A 78 12.16 5.59 -31.93
C THR A 78 13.38 4.72 -32.27
N PRO A 79 13.25 3.62 -33.05
CA PRO A 79 14.40 3.14 -33.81
C PRO A 79 14.78 4.30 -34.74
N ASP A 80 15.97 4.85 -34.58
CA ASP A 80 16.51 5.90 -35.43
C ASP A 80 16.31 5.49 -36.89
N ALA A 81 15.39 6.19 -37.54
CA ALA A 81 15.39 6.32 -38.98
C ALA A 81 16.58 7.24 -39.33
N ASP A 82 17.35 6.79 -40.32
CA ASP A 82 18.50 7.44 -40.97
C ASP A 82 19.92 7.17 -40.39
N GLY A 83 20.77 6.63 -41.30
CA GLY A 83 22.21 6.35 -41.12
C GLY A 83 23.10 7.60 -40.99
N PRO A 84 24.45 7.49 -41.04
CA PRO A 84 25.24 7.16 -42.26
C PRO A 84 26.44 6.23 -41.94
N ALA A 85 27.28 5.72 -42.86
CA ALA A 85 27.76 6.15 -44.17
C ALA A 85 28.17 4.94 -45.03
#